data_AF-A0AA51L385-F1
#
_entry.id   AF-A0AA51L385-F1
#
_cell.length_a   1.000
_cell.length_b   1.000
_cell.length_c   1.000
_cell.angle_alpha   90.00
_cell.angle_beta   90.00
_cell.angle_gamma   90.00
#
_symmetry.space_group_name_H-M   'P 1'
#
loop_
_entity.id
_entity.type
_entity.pdbx_description
1 polymer ?
#
loop_
_entity_poly.entity_id
_entity_poly.type
_entity_poly.pdbx_seq_one_letter_code
_entity_poly.pdbx_strand_id
1 'polypeptide(L)'
;MEKLLKAILNKLFQSNHPSTQPNVKPISQEEVEALVDARLKEHAATIEKSIADQSTPAQPTDQEDYTLTAKQIEFALSLIGKVKDYELATDPSNLTIKDLNKLIAYNRFKNKGILVNLAKKGVLKN
;
A
#
# COMPACT_ATOMS: atom_id res chain seq x y z
N MET A 1 34.52 -47.54 -25.08
CA MET A 1 33.98 -46.30 -24.45
C MET A 1 32.72 -46.53 -23.62
N GLU A 2 31.91 -47.58 -23.85
CA GLU A 2 30.67 -47.81 -23.08
C GLU A 2 30.85 -48.35 -21.65
N LYS A 3 31.90 -49.13 -21.38
CA LYS A 3 32.12 -49.73 -20.05
C LYS A 3 32.49 -48.70 -18.98
N LEU A 4 33.18 -47.61 -19.37
CA LEU A 4 33.59 -46.55 -18.46
C LEU A 4 32.41 -45.66 -18.05
N LEU A 5 31.49 -45.38 -18.99
CA LEU A 5 30.26 -44.62 -18.72
C LEU A 5 29.31 -45.39 -17.81
N LYS A 6 29.19 -46.72 -17.97
CA LYS A 6 28.38 -47.56 -17.06
C LYS A 6 28.96 -47.63 -15.65
N ALA A 7 30.28 -47.64 -15.51
CA ALA A 7 30.94 -47.63 -14.20
C ALA A 7 30.73 -46.30 -13.45
N ILE A 8 30.73 -45.17 -14.17
CA ILE A 8 30.44 -43.85 -13.59
C ILE A 8 28.97 -43.72 -13.20
N LEU A 9 28.03 -44.17 -14.07
CA LEU A 9 26.61 -44.18 -13.71
C LEU A 9 26.33 -45.04 -12.47
N ASN A 10 26.90 -46.25 -12.41
CA ASN A 10 26.67 -47.15 -11.28
C ASN A 10 27.25 -46.59 -9.96
N LYS A 11 28.30 -45.76 -10.04
CA LYS A 11 28.89 -45.06 -8.88
C LYS A 11 28.09 -43.81 -8.46
N LEU A 12 27.32 -43.22 -9.37
CA LEU A 12 26.41 -42.10 -9.08
C LEU A 12 25.11 -42.58 -8.40
N PHE A 13 24.63 -43.78 -8.75
CA PHE A 13 23.37 -44.33 -8.23
C PHE A 13 23.53 -45.22 -7.00
N GLN A 14 24.75 -45.59 -6.62
CA GLN A 14 25.05 -46.31 -5.38
C GLN A 14 25.70 -45.37 -4.37
N SER A 15 25.01 -44.29 -4.01
CA SER A 15 25.25 -43.65 -2.73
C SER A 15 24.71 -44.56 -1.64
N ASN A 16 25.62 -45.22 -0.92
CA ASN A 16 25.34 -45.82 0.38
C ASN A 16 24.85 -44.73 1.32
N HIS A 17 23.55 -44.46 1.33
CA HIS A 17 22.91 -43.81 2.45
C HIS A 17 22.56 -44.90 3.46
N PRO A 18 23.18 -44.93 4.66
CA PRO A 18 22.55 -45.63 5.78
C PRO A 18 21.16 -45.02 5.95
N SER A 19 20.14 -45.86 5.86
CA SER A 19 18.75 -45.48 6.07
C SER A 19 18.57 -44.94 7.48
N THR A 20 18.68 -43.64 7.64
CA THR A 20 18.14 -42.95 8.81
C THR A 20 16.64 -42.93 8.60
N GLN A 21 15.94 -43.87 9.23
CA GLN A 21 14.50 -43.79 9.40
C GLN A 21 14.17 -42.38 9.89
N PRO A 22 13.25 -41.62 9.26
CA PRO A 22 12.68 -40.47 9.93
C PRO A 22 11.90 -41.05 11.10
N ASN A 23 12.50 -40.98 12.29
CA ASN A 23 11.79 -41.11 13.54
C ASN A 23 10.80 -39.95 13.57
N VAL A 24 9.59 -40.20 13.06
CA VAL A 24 8.47 -39.27 13.12
C VAL A 24 8.12 -39.19 14.59
N LYS A 25 8.72 -38.23 15.29
CA LYS A 25 8.28 -37.87 16.63
C LYS A 25 6.77 -37.60 16.53
N PRO A 26 5.93 -38.27 17.32
CA PRO A 26 4.52 -37.92 17.35
C PRO A 26 4.46 -36.46 17.82
N ILE A 27 4.09 -35.56 16.90
CA ILE A 27 3.79 -34.16 17.22
C ILE A 27 2.71 -34.23 18.31
N SER A 28 3.11 -33.89 19.53
CA SER A 28 2.21 -33.93 20.68
C SER A 28 1.29 -32.72 20.58
N GLN A 29 0.02 -32.89 20.95
CA GLN A 29 -0.98 -31.81 20.87
C GLN A 29 -0.50 -30.54 21.58
N GLU A 30 0.22 -30.71 22.70
CA GLU A 30 0.90 -29.64 23.44
C GLU A 30 1.83 -28.76 22.57
N GLU A 31 2.58 -29.37 21.66
CA GLU A 31 3.54 -28.65 20.81
C GLU A 31 2.81 -27.86 19.70
N VAL A 32 1.68 -28.39 19.22
CA VAL A 32 0.81 -27.70 18.27
C VAL A 32 0.12 -26.52 18.94
N GLU A 33 -0.43 -26.73 20.14
CA GLU A 33 -1.09 -25.69 20.92
C GLU A 33 -0.12 -24.58 21.29
N ALA A 34 1.09 -24.91 21.75
CA ALA A 34 2.14 -23.92 22.02
C ALA A 34 2.53 -23.12 20.77
N LEU A 35 2.59 -23.75 19.60
CA LEU A 35 2.90 -23.06 18.34
C LEU A 35 1.76 -22.13 17.91
N VAL A 36 0.52 -22.57 18.07
CA VAL A 36 -0.68 -21.77 17.78
C VAL A 36 -0.73 -20.56 18.71
N ASP A 37 -0.55 -20.78 20.02
CA ASP A 37 -0.54 -19.72 21.03
C ASP A 37 0.60 -18.72 20.80
N ALA A 38 1.81 -19.18 20.47
CA ALA A 38 2.93 -18.31 20.13
C ALA A 38 2.61 -17.43 18.92
N ARG A 39 1.98 -18.01 17.89
CA ARG A 39 1.61 -17.30 16.67
C ARG A 39 0.47 -16.31 16.90
N LEU A 40 -0.55 -16.67 17.68
CA LEU A 40 -1.60 -15.74 18.10
C LEU A 40 -1.03 -14.57 18.90
N LYS A 41 -0.09 -14.83 19.81
CA LYS A 41 0.58 -13.81 20.61
C LYS A 41 1.44 -12.86 19.77
N GLU A 42 2.15 -13.38 18.78
CA GLU A 42 2.93 -12.58 17.83
C GLU A 42 2.03 -11.66 16.96
N HIS A 43 0.91 -12.21 16.48
CA HIS A 43 -0.07 -11.43 15.72
C HIS A 43 -0.75 -10.34 16.57
N ALA A 44 -1.08 -10.63 17.83
CA ALA A 44 -1.64 -9.65 18.76
C ALA A 44 -0.66 -8.48 19.01
N ALA A 45 0.61 -8.77 19.29
CA ALA A 45 1.65 -7.75 19.51
C ALA A 45 1.89 -6.88 18.25
N THR A 46 1.75 -7.46 17.05
CA THR A 46 1.89 -6.72 15.79
C THR A 46 0.72 -5.76 15.56
N ILE A 47 -0.50 -6.14 15.93
CA ILE A 47 -1.69 -5.28 15.82
C ILE A 47 -1.58 -4.13 16.84
N GLU A 48 -1.18 -4.40 18.08
CA GLU A 48 -0.99 -3.34 19.09
C GLU A 48 0.09 -2.33 18.67
N LYS A 49 1.20 -2.80 18.09
CA LYS A 49 2.24 -1.91 17.53
C LYS A 49 1.72 -1.08 16.35
N SER A 50 0.85 -1.65 15.52
CA SER A 50 0.23 -0.97 14.38
C SER A 50 -0.83 0.07 14.80
N ILE A 51 -1.44 -0.10 15.98
CA ILE A 51 -2.42 0.83 16.56
C ILE A 51 -1.71 1.92 17.39
N ALA A 52 -0.61 1.59 18.08
CA ALA A 52 0.19 2.55 18.84
C ALA A 52 0.88 3.59 17.94
N ASP A 53 1.26 3.22 16.71
CA ASP A 53 1.76 4.16 15.69
C ASP A 53 0.64 5.00 15.04
N GLN A 54 -0.63 4.71 15.33
CA GLN A 54 -1.79 5.50 14.87
C GLN A 54 -2.43 6.36 15.98
N SER A 55 -1.93 6.31 17.21
CA SER A 55 -2.24 7.31 18.23
C SER A 55 -1.24 8.47 18.16
N THR A 56 -1.35 9.28 17.11
CA THR A 56 -0.73 10.61 17.09
C THR A 56 -1.34 11.45 18.22
N PRO A 57 -0.53 12.15 19.03
CA PRO A 57 -1.06 13.12 19.98
C PRO A 57 -1.75 14.23 19.17
N ALA A 58 -2.90 14.70 19.66
CA ALA A 58 -3.55 15.89 19.13
C ALA A 58 -2.56 17.08 19.20
N GLN A 59 -1.87 17.36 18.09
CA GLN A 59 -1.10 18.58 17.89
C GLN A 59 -1.97 19.60 17.15
N PRO A 60 -1.89 20.90 17.50
CA PRO A 60 -2.55 21.96 16.75
C PRO A 60 -1.64 22.40 15.58
N THR A 61 -1.74 21.77 14.40
CA THR A 61 -0.85 22.09 13.25
C THR A 61 -1.50 21.85 11.88
N ASP A 62 -2.70 22.39 11.61
CA ASP A 62 -3.51 21.91 10.46
C ASP A 62 -4.09 23.04 9.58
N GLN A 63 -3.37 24.16 9.39
CA GLN A 63 -3.82 25.21 8.46
C GLN A 63 -2.83 25.52 7.34
N GLU A 64 -1.52 25.53 7.63
CA GLU A 64 -0.50 25.80 6.62
C GLU A 64 -0.44 24.69 5.54
N ASP A 65 -0.55 23.42 5.96
CA ASP A 65 -0.57 22.25 5.08
C ASP A 65 -1.88 22.09 4.26
N TYR A 66 -2.87 22.97 4.45
CA TYR A 66 -4.11 22.94 3.69
C TYR A 66 -4.15 23.97 2.57
N THR A 67 -3.23 24.93 2.56
CA THR A 67 -3.17 26.01 1.56
C THR A 67 -2.20 25.69 0.43
N LEU A 68 -2.46 26.20 -0.77
CA LEU A 68 -1.57 26.02 -1.91
C LEU A 68 -0.48 27.10 -1.95
N THR A 69 0.74 26.71 -2.30
CA THR A 69 1.79 27.65 -2.72
C THR A 69 1.40 28.33 -4.04
N ALA A 70 1.98 29.49 -4.34
CA ALA A 70 1.70 30.22 -5.58
C ALA A 70 1.87 29.34 -6.85
N LYS A 71 2.95 28.55 -6.92
CA LYS A 71 3.18 27.62 -8.04
C LYS A 71 2.10 26.53 -8.15
N GLN A 72 1.59 26.06 -7.02
CA GLN A 72 0.51 25.08 -6.99
C GLN A 72 -0.83 25.69 -7.42
N ILE A 73 -1.09 26.96 -7.06
CA ILE A 73 -2.26 27.71 -7.53
C ILE A 73 -2.20 27.86 -9.05
N GLU A 74 -1.07 28.32 -9.59
CA GLU A 74 -0.86 28.43 -11.04
C GLU A 74 -1.11 27.10 -11.75
N PHE A 75 -0.58 26.01 -11.18
CA PHE A 75 -0.79 24.68 -11.71
C PHE A 75 -2.27 24.27 -11.65
N ALA A 76 -2.96 24.51 -10.53
CA ALA A 76 -4.38 24.23 -10.39
C ALA A 76 -5.21 24.99 -11.43
N LEU A 77 -4.94 26.28 -11.64
CA LEU A 77 -5.58 27.10 -12.66
C LEU A 77 -5.35 26.55 -14.07
N SER A 78 -4.12 26.10 -14.37
CA SER A 78 -3.81 25.47 -15.66
C SER A 78 -4.60 24.17 -15.90
N LEU A 79 -4.94 23.44 -14.83
CA LEU A 79 -5.74 22.22 -14.90
C LEU A 79 -7.23 22.53 -15.08
N ILE A 80 -7.72 23.58 -14.44
CA ILE A 80 -9.11 24.06 -14.60
C ILE A 80 -9.32 24.59 -16.01
N GLY A 81 -8.39 25.37 -16.57
CA GLY A 81 -8.48 25.88 -17.94
C GLY A 81 -8.54 24.79 -19.04
N LYS A 82 -8.17 23.54 -18.71
CA LYS A 82 -8.33 22.38 -19.62
C LYS A 82 -9.73 21.78 -19.57
N VAL A 83 -10.57 22.20 -18.62
CA VAL A 83 -11.95 21.74 -18.44
C VAL A 83 -12.87 22.79 -19.06
N LYS A 84 -13.46 22.48 -20.22
CA LYS A 84 -14.23 23.46 -21.01
C LYS A 84 -15.55 23.89 -20.35
N ASP A 85 -16.13 23.03 -19.52
CA ASP A 85 -17.49 23.20 -18.98
C ASP A 85 -17.52 23.68 -17.53
N TYR A 86 -16.36 23.98 -16.94
CA TYR A 86 -16.26 24.37 -15.54
C TYR A 86 -15.32 25.57 -15.38
N GLU A 87 -15.75 26.52 -14.57
CA GLU A 87 -14.97 27.67 -14.13
C GLU A 87 -14.72 27.62 -12.62
N LEU A 88 -13.68 28.32 -12.17
CA LEU A 88 -13.38 28.46 -10.75
C LEU A 88 -14.42 29.38 -10.09
N ALA A 89 -15.04 28.93 -9.02
CA ALA A 89 -16.11 29.65 -8.30
C ALA A 89 -15.65 30.29 -6.98
N THR A 90 -14.41 30.04 -6.57
CA THR A 90 -13.79 30.58 -5.35
C THR A 90 -12.54 31.37 -5.70
N ASP A 91 -12.08 32.22 -4.77
CA ASP A 91 -10.75 32.82 -4.89
C ASP A 91 -9.67 31.72 -5.01
N PRO A 92 -8.71 31.83 -5.94
CA PRO A 92 -7.63 30.85 -6.10
C PRO A 92 -6.82 30.60 -4.82
N SER A 93 -6.68 31.60 -3.94
CA SER A 93 -5.99 31.46 -2.65
C SER A 93 -6.70 30.54 -1.66
N ASN A 94 -8.00 30.32 -1.84
CA ASN A 94 -8.79 29.40 -1.02
C ASN A 94 -8.71 27.94 -1.51
N LEU A 95 -8.02 27.68 -2.62
CA LEU A 95 -7.81 26.32 -3.09
C LEU A 95 -6.97 25.54 -2.08
N THR A 96 -7.36 24.30 -1.86
CA THR A 96 -6.64 23.41 -0.95
C THR A 96 -5.84 22.35 -1.69
N ILE A 97 -4.87 21.73 -1.02
CA ILE A 97 -4.14 20.56 -1.55
C ILE A 97 -5.11 19.46 -1.99
N LYS A 98 -6.21 19.24 -1.24
CA LYS A 98 -7.24 18.26 -1.59
C LYS A 98 -7.95 18.60 -2.90
N ASP A 99 -8.21 19.87 -3.17
CA ASP A 99 -8.85 20.31 -4.41
C ASP A 99 -7.89 20.15 -5.60
N LEU A 100 -6.62 20.52 -5.43
CA LEU A 100 -5.58 20.27 -6.43
C LEU A 100 -5.44 18.77 -6.76
N ASN A 101 -5.38 17.91 -5.75
CA ASN A 101 -5.31 16.46 -5.96
C ASN A 101 -6.49 15.92 -6.76
N LYS A 102 -7.70 16.44 -6.51
CA LYS A 102 -8.90 16.12 -7.30
C LYS A 102 -8.77 16.62 -8.74
N LEU A 103 -8.31 17.84 -8.96
CA LEU A 103 -8.09 18.40 -10.31
C LEU A 103 -7.06 17.59 -11.11
N ILE A 104 -5.98 17.13 -10.47
CA ILE A 104 -4.98 16.24 -11.05
C ILE A 104 -5.62 14.89 -11.42
N ALA A 105 -6.36 14.28 -10.49
CA ALA A 105 -7.03 13.01 -10.70
C ALA A 105 -8.05 13.08 -11.85
N TYR A 106 -8.83 14.16 -11.95
CA TYR A 106 -9.71 14.37 -13.10
C TYR A 106 -8.92 14.48 -14.39
N ASN A 107 -7.86 15.29 -14.43
CA ASN A 107 -7.07 15.47 -15.64
C ASN A 107 -6.42 14.17 -16.13
N ARG A 108 -6.06 13.26 -15.20
CA ARG A 108 -5.49 11.93 -15.49
C ARG A 108 -6.53 10.88 -15.89
N PHE A 109 -7.65 10.79 -15.16
CA PHE A 109 -8.60 9.68 -15.29
C PHE A 109 -9.94 10.05 -15.92
N LYS A 110 -10.22 11.34 -16.14
CA LYS A 110 -11.45 11.89 -16.71
C LYS A 110 -12.75 11.47 -15.99
N ASN A 111 -12.66 11.18 -14.69
CA ASN A 111 -13.84 10.82 -13.87
C ASN A 111 -14.70 12.07 -13.58
N LYS A 112 -15.87 12.16 -14.24
CA LYS A 112 -16.81 13.28 -14.09
C LYS A 112 -17.33 13.48 -12.66
N GLY A 113 -17.40 12.41 -11.85
CA GLY A 113 -17.84 12.50 -10.45
C GLY A 113 -16.94 13.40 -9.60
N ILE A 114 -15.67 13.56 -9.99
CA ILE A 114 -14.73 14.49 -9.34
C ILE A 114 -15.16 15.94 -9.56
N LEU A 115 -15.51 16.31 -10.80
CA LEU A 115 -15.97 17.67 -11.11
C LEU A 115 -17.28 17.98 -10.39
N VAL A 116 -18.22 17.04 -10.36
CA VAL A 116 -19.47 17.18 -9.60
C VAL A 116 -19.20 17.38 -8.11
N ASN A 117 -18.22 16.67 -7.53
CA ASN A 117 -17.85 16.85 -6.14
C ASN A 117 -17.23 18.23 -5.86
N LEU A 118 -16.33 18.69 -6.74
CA LEU A 118 -15.74 20.02 -6.65
C LEU A 118 -16.80 21.12 -6.81
N ALA A 119 -17.78 20.92 -7.69
CA ALA A 119 -18.90 21.85 -7.86
C ALA A 119 -19.82 21.89 -6.64
N LYS A 120 -20.18 20.72 -6.07
CA LYS A 120 -20.95 20.63 -4.82
C LYS A 120 -20.26 21.32 -3.64
N LYS A 121 -18.91 21.32 -3.61
CA LYS A 121 -18.12 22.02 -2.60
C LYS A 121 -18.06 23.55 -2.85
N GLY A 122 -18.52 24.03 -4.00
CA GLY A 122 -18.41 25.44 -4.40
C GLY A 122 -17.04 25.83 -4.92
N VAL A 123 -16.17 24.87 -5.21
CA VAL A 123 -14.85 25.14 -5.82
C VAL A 123 -15.00 25.45 -7.30
N LEU A 124 -15.84 24.69 -8.00
CA LEU A 124 -16.14 24.90 -9.42
C LEU A 124 -17.60 25.28 -9.64
N LYS A 125 -17.88 25.91 -10.77
CA LYS A 125 -19.22 26.22 -11.29
C LYS A 125 -19.30 25.78 -12.74
N ASN A 126 -20.47 25.32 -13.18
CA ASN A 126 -20.79 24.95 -14.56
C ASN A 126 -21.92 25.80 -15.13
#